data_AF-A0A363NLN6-F1
#
_entry.id   AF-A0A363NLN6-F1
#
_cell.length_a   1.000
_cell.length_b   1.000
_cell.length_c   1.000
_cell.angle_alpha   90.00
_cell.angle_beta   90.00
_cell.angle_gamma   90.00
#
_symmetry.space_group_name_H-M   'P 1'
#
loop_
_entity.id
_entity.type
_entity.pdbx_description
1 polymer ?
#
loop_
_entity_poly.entity_id
_entity_poly.type
_entity_poly.pdbx_seq_one_letter_code
_entity_poly.pdbx_strand_id
1 'polypeptide(L)'
;MEQMKIASEKIVPIDFDAEELPVEIRELRPVVFREETSYWCLLGPDPHRGIFGNGESVADALEDWLVNLRKRLKQSDENDEVLNYIRDSLNASNRDVW
;
A
#
# COMPACT_ATOMS: atom_id res chain seq x y z
N MET A 1 5.12 -0.40 22.44
CA MET A 1 4.48 -0.47 21.10
C MET A 1 4.85 -1.82 20.55
N GLU A 2 3.91 -2.76 20.53
CA GLU A 2 4.13 -4.11 20.01
C GLU A 2 3.65 -4.14 18.56
N GLN A 3 4.60 -4.01 17.65
CA GLN A 3 4.37 -4.24 16.23
C GLN A 3 3.98 -5.70 16.02
N MET A 4 2.89 -5.96 15.29
CA MET A 4 2.57 -7.31 14.83
C MET A 4 3.81 -7.88 14.11
N LYS A 5 4.40 -8.93 14.68
CA LYS A 5 5.48 -9.68 14.04
C LYS A 5 4.89 -10.46 12.87
N ILE A 6 4.69 -9.80 11.73
CA ILE A 6 4.50 -10.51 10.48
C ILE A 6 5.79 -11.29 10.25
N ALA A 7 5.72 -12.62 10.32
CA ALA A 7 6.86 -13.47 10.03
C ALA A 7 7.34 -13.13 8.61
N SER A 8 8.59 -12.68 8.48
CA SER A 8 9.18 -12.24 7.22
C SER A 8 9.10 -13.31 6.12
N GLU A 9 8.98 -14.57 6.51
CA GLU A 9 8.79 -15.74 5.64
C GLU A 9 7.48 -15.75 4.86
N LYS A 10 6.48 -14.96 5.28
CA LYS A 10 5.18 -14.83 4.58
C LYS A 10 5.14 -13.63 3.63
N ILE A 11 6.15 -12.76 3.67
CA ILE A 11 6.21 -11.58 2.81
C ILE A 11 6.53 -12.04 1.39
N VAL A 12 5.70 -11.61 0.46
CA VAL A 12 5.89 -11.89 -0.96
C VAL A 12 6.77 -10.78 -1.53
N PRO A 13 7.96 -11.09 -2.07
CA PRO A 13 8.78 -10.08 -2.71
C PRO A 13 8.08 -9.57 -3.96
N ILE A 14 7.85 -8.26 -4.01
CA ILE A 14 7.28 -7.56 -5.17
C ILE A 14 8.41 -6.82 -5.87
N ASP A 15 8.47 -6.96 -7.19
CA ASP A 15 9.36 -6.17 -8.02
C ASP A 15 8.72 -4.80 -8.29
N PHE A 16 9.03 -3.81 -7.44
CA PHE A 16 8.50 -2.45 -7.57
C PHE A 16 9.12 -1.66 -8.74
N ASP A 17 10.08 -2.23 -9.47
CA ASP A 17 10.69 -1.61 -10.65
C ASP A 17 9.97 -2.01 -11.93
N ALA A 18 9.08 -3.01 -11.88
CA ALA A 18 8.30 -3.46 -13.01
C ALA A 18 7.43 -2.33 -13.59
N GLU A 19 7.62 -2.00 -14.87
CA GLU A 19 6.88 -0.94 -15.58
C GLU A 19 5.35 -1.18 -15.63
N GLU A 20 4.94 -2.45 -15.51
CA GLU A 20 3.52 -2.84 -15.44
C GLU A 20 2.83 -2.44 -14.13
N LEU A 21 3.59 -2.08 -13.09
CA LEU A 21 3.02 -1.66 -11.81
C LEU A 21 2.56 -0.20 -11.83
N PRO A 22 1.37 0.07 -11.27
CA PRO A 22 0.89 1.42 -11.01
C PRO A 22 1.89 2.26 -10.21
N VAL A 23 2.03 3.53 -10.58
CA VAL A 23 2.94 4.48 -9.91
C VAL A 23 2.68 4.47 -8.40
N GLU A 24 1.42 4.44 -7.98
CA GLU A 24 1.07 4.43 -6.56
C GLU A 24 1.72 3.25 -5.79
N ILE A 25 1.83 2.07 -6.41
CA ILE A 25 2.46 0.89 -5.79
C ILE A 25 3.98 1.03 -5.79
N ARG A 26 4.57 1.55 -6.87
CA ARG A 26 6.02 1.74 -6.99
C ARG A 26 6.57 2.77 -6.01
N GLU A 27 5.81 3.84 -5.79
CA GLU A 27 6.20 4.92 -4.89
C GLU A 27 5.95 4.58 -3.43
N LEU A 28 4.78 4.01 -3.13
CA LEU A 28 4.40 3.74 -1.74
C LEU A 28 4.98 2.43 -1.23
N ARG A 29 5.40 1.52 -2.12
CA ARG A 29 6.02 0.22 -1.82
C ARG A 29 5.29 -0.54 -0.70
N PRO A 30 3.98 -0.84 -0.87
CA PRO A 30 3.21 -1.52 0.14
C PRO A 30 3.74 -2.94 0.39
N VAL A 31 3.58 -3.44 1.61
CA VAL A 31 4.02 -4.78 1.97
C VAL A 31 2.95 -5.78 1.56
N VAL A 32 3.31 -6.73 0.70
CA VAL A 32 2.45 -7.87 0.35
C VAL A 32 2.87 -9.08 1.17
N PHE A 33 1.93 -9.73 1.82
CA PHE A 33 2.16 -10.97 2.55
C PHE A 33 1.03 -11.96 2.30
N ARG A 34 1.36 -13.24 2.37
CA ARG A 34 0.37 -14.32 2.24
C ARG A 34 -0.07 -14.78 3.62
N GLU A 35 -1.38 -14.78 3.84
CA GLU A 35 -1.99 -15.33 5.05
C GLU A 35 -2.99 -16.41 4.67
N GLU A 36 -2.78 -17.62 5.21
CA GLU A 36 -3.57 -18.82 4.90
C GLU A 36 -3.65 -19.08 3.38
N THR A 37 -4.78 -18.73 2.77
CA THR A 37 -5.07 -18.91 1.33
C THR A 37 -5.14 -17.60 0.56
N SER A 38 -4.97 -16.45 1.21
CA SER A 38 -5.15 -15.13 0.60
C SER A 38 -3.89 -14.29 0.66
N TYR A 39 -3.79 -13.34 -0.26
CA TYR A 39 -2.75 -12.33 -0.30
C TYR A 39 -3.30 -11.04 0.30
N TRP A 40 -2.48 -10.39 1.10
CA TRP A 40 -2.78 -9.16 1.79
C TRP A 40 -1.76 -8.11 1.42
N CYS A 41 -2.22 -6.90 1.18
CA CYS A 41 -1.42 -5.74 0.86
C CYS A 41 -1.65 -4.67 1.93
N LEU A 42 -0.58 -4.21 2.58
CA LEU A 42 -0.64 -3.23 3.65
C LEU A 42 0.33 -2.09 3.39
N LEU A 43 -0.19 -0.86 3.45
CA LEU A 43 0.61 0.35 3.57
C LEU A 43 0.26 1.10 4.86
N GLY A 44 1.25 1.24 5.74
CA GLY A 44 1.14 2.04 6.97
C GLY A 44 1.67 1.31 8.21
N PRO A 45 1.89 2.04 9.31
CA PRO A 45 2.45 1.48 10.54
C PRO A 45 1.47 0.57 11.29
N ASP A 46 0.16 0.74 11.09
CA ASP A 46 -0.88 0.06 11.87
C ASP A 46 -2.14 -0.26 11.06
N PRO A 47 -2.85 -1.35 11.39
CA PRO A 47 -4.07 -1.73 10.69
C PRO A 47 -5.26 -0.80 10.81
N HIS A 48 -5.27 0.00 11.85
CA HIS A 48 -6.34 0.96 12.09
C HIS A 48 -6.16 2.26 11.31
N ARG A 49 -4.98 2.49 10.75
CA ARG A 49 -4.60 3.76 10.12
C ARG A 49 -4.20 3.57 8.66
N GLY A 50 -3.60 2.44 8.33
CA GLY A 50 -3.11 2.09 7.01
C GLY A 50 -4.20 1.76 5.97
N ILE A 51 -3.76 1.54 4.74
CA ILE A 51 -4.59 1.05 3.65
C ILE A 51 -4.35 -0.45 3.50
N PHE A 52 -5.45 -1.17 3.40
CA PHE A 52 -5.48 -2.61 3.20
C PHE A 52 -6.05 -2.94 1.83
N GLY A 53 -5.52 -4.01 1.26
CA GLY A 53 -6.18 -4.74 0.18
C GLY A 53 -5.99 -6.23 0.37
N ASN A 54 -6.93 -7.01 -0.14
CA ASN A 54 -6.89 -8.46 -0.08
C ASN A 54 -7.27 -9.08 -1.42
N GLY A 55 -6.75 -10.28 -1.69
CA GLY A 55 -6.98 -10.97 -2.95
C GLY A 55 -6.63 -12.44 -2.92
N GLU A 56 -7.12 -13.19 -3.92
CA GLU A 56 -6.72 -14.58 -4.16
C GLU A 56 -5.33 -14.69 -4.82
N SER A 57 -4.86 -13.57 -5.39
CA SER A 57 -3.54 -13.42 -5.99
C SER A 57 -2.87 -12.13 -5.52
N VAL A 58 -1.56 -12.01 -5.73
CA VAL A 58 -0.81 -10.76 -5.47
C VAL A 58 -1.42 -9.60 -6.27
N ALA A 59 -1.76 -9.84 -7.53
CA ALA A 59 -2.37 -8.83 -8.40
C ALA A 59 -3.72 -8.37 -7.87
N ASP A 60 -4.60 -9.30 -7.44
CA ASP A 60 -5.87 -8.96 -6.78
C ASP A 60 -5.66 -8.12 -5.52
N ALA A 61 -4.73 -8.52 -4.66
CA ALA A 61 -4.47 -7.79 -3.41
C ALA A 61 -3.96 -6.37 -3.66
N LEU A 62 -3.14 -6.18 -4.70
CA LEU A 62 -2.67 -4.87 -5.15
C LEU A 62 -3.80 -4.05 -5.78
N GLU A 63 -4.65 -4.66 -6.59
CA GLU A 63 -5.80 -3.99 -7.22
C GLU A 63 -6.82 -3.52 -6.17
N ASP A 64 -7.19 -4.38 -5.22
CA ASP A 64 -8.10 -4.01 -4.13
C ASP A 64 -7.50 -2.90 -3.25
N TRP A 65 -6.19 -2.99 -2.97
CA TRP A 65 -5.46 -1.95 -2.25
C TRP A 65 -5.50 -0.61 -2.98
N LEU A 66 -5.31 -0.59 -4.31
CA LEU A 66 -5.42 0.62 -5.13
C LEU A 66 -6.83 1.20 -5.12
N VAL A 67 -7.86 0.35 -5.15
CA VAL A 67 -9.25 0.79 -5.05
C VAL A 67 -9.49 1.47 -3.70
N ASN A 68 -8.98 0.91 -2.61
CA ASN A 68 -9.11 1.47 -1.27
C ASN A 68 -8.30 2.77 -1.12
N LEU A 69 -7.10 2.83 -1.69
CA LEU A 69 -6.30 4.05 -1.81
C LEU A 69 -7.06 5.15 -2.53
N ARG A 70 -7.62 4.87 -3.71
CA ARG A 70 -8.37 5.85 -4.51
C ARG A 70 -9.64 6.31 -3.80
N LYS A 71 -10.33 5.42 -3.10
CA LYS A 71 -11.48 5.77 -2.26
C LYS A 71 -11.06 6.71 -1.13
N ARG A 72 -9.97 6.41 -0.42
CA ARG A 72 -9.43 7.25 0.65
C ARG A 72 -8.93 8.60 0.12
N LEU A 73 -8.29 8.63 -1.05
CA LEU A 73 -7.84 9.86 -1.71
C LEU A 73 -9.00 10.81 -2.07
N LYS A 74 -10.16 10.25 -2.42
CA LYS A 74 -11.40 11.01 -2.67
C LYS A 74 -12.06 11.50 -1.38
N GLN A 75 -11.71 10.94 -0.23
CA GLN A 75 -12.16 11.48 1.04
C GLN A 75 -11.33 12.72 1.39
N SER A 76 -12.03 13.79 1.77
CA SER A 76 -11.43 15.00 2.29
C SER A 76 -11.44 14.93 3.80
N ASP A 77 -10.67 14.01 4.37
CA ASP A 77 -10.37 14.03 5.80
C ASP A 77 -8.97 14.62 5.99
N GLU A 78 -8.93 15.85 6.48
CA GLU A 78 -7.71 16.64 6.67
C GLU A 78 -6.94 16.22 7.93
N ASN A 79 -7.56 15.45 8.85
CA ASN A 79 -6.92 14.88 10.03
C ASN A 79 -6.33 13.48 9.77
N ASP A 80 -6.41 13.01 8.54
CA ASP A 80 -5.93 11.71 8.14
C ASP A 80 -4.43 11.77 7.81
N GLU A 81 -3.60 11.53 8.84
CA GLU A 81 -2.14 11.54 8.73
C GLU A 81 -1.61 10.59 7.65
N VAL A 82 -2.28 9.45 7.43
CA VAL A 82 -1.88 8.47 6.41
C VAL A 82 -2.19 9.00 5.03
N LEU A 83 -3.36 9.61 4.85
CA LEU A 83 -3.72 10.26 3.60
C LEU A 83 -2.79 11.44 3.26
N ASN A 84 -2.38 12.22 4.26
CA ASN A 84 -1.41 13.29 4.09
C ASN A 84 -0.03 12.75 3.69
N TYR A 85 0.45 11.69 4.34
CA TYR A 85 1.68 11.00 3.95
C TYR A 85 1.63 10.50 2.50
N ILE A 86 0.55 9.82 2.13
CA ILE A 86 0.34 9.30 0.77
C ILE A 86 0.36 10.43 -0.25
N ARG A 87 -0.36 11.52 0.02
CA ARG A 87 -0.38 12.70 -0.87
C ARG A 87 1.00 13.31 -0.99
N ASP A 88 1.75 13.41 0.10
CA ASP A 88 3.11 13.95 0.12
C ASP A 88 4.06 13.05 -0.68
N SER A 89 4.08 11.74 -0.43
CA SER A 89 4.89 10.77 -1.18
C SER A 89 4.54 10.79 -2.67
N LEU A 90 3.26 10.72 -3.05
CA LEU A 90 2.85 10.77 -4.46
C LEU A 90 3.19 12.12 -5.12
N ASN A 91 3.09 13.24 -4.40
CA ASN A 91 3.51 14.54 -4.93
C ASN A 91 5.03 14.64 -5.06
N ALA A 92 5.80 14.08 -4.13
CA ALA A 92 7.25 14.07 -4.19
C ALA A 92 7.75 13.27 -5.39
N SER A 93 7.12 12.13 -5.68
CA SER A 93 7.44 11.29 -6.84
C SER A 93 7.00 11.91 -8.16
N ASN A 94 5.87 12.63 -8.15
CA ASN A 94 5.42 13.38 -9.33
C ASN A 94 6.22 14.69 -9.53
N ARG A 95 7.02 15.09 -8.54
CA ARG A 95 8.08 16.09 -8.68
C ARG A 95 9.35 15.42 -9.22
N ASP A 96 9.23 14.81 -10.39
CA ASP A 96 10.31 14.82 -11.39
C ASP A 96 10.42 16.24 -11.94
N VAL A 97 10.87 17.15 -11.07
CA VAL A 97 11.25 18.52 -11.40
C VAL A 97 12.20 18.95 -10.30
N TRP A 98 13.50 18.72 -10.51
CA TRP A 98 14.43 19.76 -10.99
C TRP A 98 15.79 19.15 -11.37
#